data_AF-A0A2E4HEF2-F1
#
_entry.id   AF-A0A2E4HEF2-F1
#
_cell.length_a   1.000
_cell.length_b   1.000
_cell.length_c   1.000
_cell.angle_alpha   90.00
_cell.angle_beta   90.00
_cell.angle_gamma   90.00
#
_symmetry.space_group_name_H-M   'P 1'
#
loop_
_entity.id
_entity.type
_entity.pdbx_description
1 polymer ?
#
loop_
_entity_poly.entity_id
_entity_poly.type
_entity_poly.pdbx_seq_one_letter_code
_entity_poly.pdbx_strand_id
1 'polypeptide(L)' 'MSQKYFAHQTAVIDPGCEIAEDVKIWHFSHIMPESRIGKGCNIGQNV' A
#
# COMPACT_ATOMS: atom_id res chain seq x y z
N MET A 1 15.84 7.29 -5.03
CA MET A 1 15.36 6.08 -4.35
C MET A 1 14.03 5.73 -4.99
N SER A 2 13.99 4.66 -5.80
CA SER A 2 12.75 4.25 -6.47
C SER A 2 11.73 3.83 -5.40
N GLN A 3 10.57 4.48 -5.39
CA GLN A 3 9.45 4.06 -4.54
C GLN A 3 9.13 2.59 -4.86
N LYS A 4 9.21 1.72 -3.85
CA LYS A 4 9.01 0.26 -4.01
C LYS A 4 7.58 -0.10 -4.45
N TYR A 5 6.63 0.76 -4.14
CA TYR A 5 5.22 0.57 -4.43
C TYR A 5 4.60 1.89 -4.92
N PHE A 6 3.46 1.77 -5.61
CA PHE A 6 2.61 2.89 -5.94
C PHE A 6 1.57 3.09 -4.83
N ALA A 7 1.44 4.32 -4.34
CA ALA A 7 0.32 4.72 -3.50
C ALA A 7 -0.33 5.97 -4.07
N HIS A 8 -1.63 5.89 -4.28
CA HIS A 8 -2.43 7.05 -4.65
C HIS A 8 -2.36 8.10 -3.54
N GLN A 9 -2.37 9.39 -3.92
CA GLN A 9 -2.25 10.52 -2.97
C GLN A 9 -3.32 10.54 -1.86
N THR A 10 -4.46 9.88 -2.07
CA THR A 10 -5.55 9.77 -1.09
C THR A 10 -5.50 8.50 -0.26
N ALA A 11 -4.52 7.62 -0.50
CA ALA A 11 -4.29 6.47 0.35
C ALA A 11 -3.62 6.90 1.66
N VAL A 12 -4.07 6.34 2.77
CA VAL A 12 -3.44 6.52 4.07
C VAL A 12 -2.65 5.25 4.38
N ILE A 13 -1.37 5.41 4.67
CA ILE A 13 -0.48 4.30 5.04
C ILE A 13 0.13 4.69 6.37
N ASP A 14 -0.27 3.99 7.43
CA ASP A 14 0.28 4.24 8.74
C ASP A 14 1.72 3.73 8.86
N PRO A 15 2.54 4.28 9.77
CA PRO A 15 3.88 3.77 10.00
C PRO A 15 3.86 2.31 10.49
N GLY A 16 4.91 1.56 10.13
CA GLY A 16 5.07 0.16 10.55
C GLY A 16 4.51 -0.87 9.57
N CYS A 17 4.03 -0.47 8.39
CA CYS A 17 3.66 -1.40 7.33
C CYS A 17 4.89 -1.95 6.60
N GLU A 18 4.82 -3.24 6.23
CA GLU A 18 5.79 -3.87 5.34
C GLU A 18 5.15 -4.02 3.95
N ILE A 19 5.60 -3.21 2.99
CA ILE A 19 5.05 -3.21 1.62
C ILE A 19 6.14 -3.69 0.65
N ALA A 20 5.88 -4.82 -0.01
CA ALA A 20 6.77 -5.40 -1.00
C ALA A 20 6.78 -4.60 -2.33
N GLU A 21 7.63 -5.02 -3.25
CA GLU A 21 7.74 -4.43 -4.60
C GLU A 21 6.48 -4.66 -5.45
N ASP A 22 6.29 -3.82 -6.46
CA ASP A 22 5.22 -3.90 -7.45
C ASP A 22 3.79 -3.83 -6.86
N VAL A 23 3.65 -3.38 -5.60
CA VAL A 23 2.35 -3.17 -4.96
C VAL A 23 1.70 -1.90 -5.49
N LYS A 24 0.38 -1.95 -5.69
CA LYS A 24 -0.45 -0.77 -6.03
C LYS A 24 -1.51 -0.56 -4.96
N ILE A 25 -1.53 0.63 -4.37
CA ILE A 25 -2.52 1.07 -3.39
C ILE A 25 -3.32 2.22 -4.01
N TRP A 26 -4.60 1.99 -4.27
CA TRP A 26 -5.49 2.93 -4.94
C TRP A 26 -6.22 3.84 -3.96
N HIS A 27 -6.99 4.76 -4.53
CA HIS A 27 -7.71 5.79 -3.80
C HIS A 27 -8.53 5.24 -2.63
N PHE A 28 -8.54 5.99 -1.52
CA PHE A 28 -9.36 5.69 -0.33
C PHE A 28 -9.03 4.37 0.38
N SER A 29 -7.86 3.79 0.12
CA SER A 29 -7.35 2.66 0.91
C SER A 29 -6.68 3.17 2.19
N HIS A 30 -6.91 2.48 3.31
CA HIS A 30 -6.19 2.71 4.57
C HIS A 30 -5.41 1.45 4.93
N ILE A 31 -4.08 1.52 4.89
CA ILE A 31 -3.19 0.45 5.32
C ILE A 31 -2.85 0.68 6.79
N MET A 32 -3.33 -0.22 7.65
CA MET A 32 -3.14 -0.13 9.10
C MET A 32 -1.71 -0.54 9.51
N PRO A 33 -1.23 -0.12 10.69
CA PRO A 33 0.07 -0.55 11.23
C PRO A 33 0.22 -2.07 11.21
N GLU A 34 1.47 -2.55 11.07
CA GLU A 34 1.83 -3.98 11.06
C GLU A 34 1.26 -4.80 9.88
N SER A 35 0.54 -4.18 8.95
CA SER A 35 0.13 -4.83 7.70
C SER A 35 1.34 -5.28 6.89
N ARG A 36 1.28 -6.52 6.38
CA ARG A 36 2.28 -7.08 5.45
C ARG A 36 1.65 -7.29 4.08
N ILE A 37 2.07 -6.51 3.10
CA ILE A 37 1.56 -6.58 1.73
C ILE A 37 2.59 -7.28 0.84
N GLY A 38 2.20 -8.41 0.26
CA GLY A 38 3.03 -9.22 -0.63
C GLY A 38 3.32 -8.56 -1.98
N LYS A 39 4.34 -9.08 -2.67
CA LYS A 39 4.76 -8.57 -3.99
C LYS A 39 3.61 -8.63 -5.00
N GLY A 40 3.41 -7.56 -5.77
CA GLY A 40 2.42 -7.53 -6.85
C GLY A 40 0.96 -7.43 -6.40
N CYS A 41 0.69 -7.24 -5.10
CA CYS A 41 -0.66 -7.02 -4.60
C CYS A 41 -1.27 -5.72 -5.12
N ASN A 42 -2.59 -5.72 -5.24
CA ASN A 42 -3.36 -4.59 -5.74
C ASN A 42 -4.51 -4.30 -4.75
N ILE A 43 -4.36 -3.21 -3.99
CA ILE A 43 -5.27 -2.81 -2.91
C ILE A 43 -6.09 -1.63 -3.40
N GLY A 44 -7.42 -1.77 -3.35
CA GLY A 44 -8.34 -0.71 -3.71
C GLY A 44 -9.51 -0.64 -2.75
N GLN A 45 -10.49 0.18 -3.08
CA GLN A 45 -11.68 0.35 -2.27
C GLN A 45 -12.40 -0.99 -2.07
N ASN A 46 -12.65 -1.36 -0.81
CA ASN A 46 -13.28 -2.63 -0.37
C ASN A 46 -12.44 -3.91 -0.54
N VAL A 47 -11.11 -3.78 -0.67
CA VAL A 47 -10.15 -4.90 -0.62
C VAL A 47 -9.45 -4.94 0.72
#